data_AF-A0A4D4J8K9-F1
#
_entry.id   AF-A0A4D4J8K9-F1
#
_cell.length_a   1.000
_cell.length_b   1.000
_cell.length_c   1.000
_cell.angle_alpha   90.00
_cell.angle_beta   90.00
_cell.angle_gamma   90.00
#
_symmetry.space_group_name_H-M   'P 1'
#
loop_
_entity.id
_entity.type
_entity.pdbx_description
1 polymer ?
#
loop_
_entity_poly.entity_id
_entity_poly.type
_entity_poly.pdbx_seq_one_letter_code
_entity_poly.pdbx_strand_id
1 'polypeptide(L)' 'MRELVKVHVSQDVPIRLQSLGFADRVEVRFGKAFPVALLVDRAALDRFIEVLQTGRDELDAQSKERG' A
#
# COMPACT_ATOMS: atom_id res chain seq x y z
N MET A 1 5.96 22.36 8.38
CA MET A 1 6.85 21.29 7.85
C MET A 1 6.00 20.03 7.80
N ARG A 2 5.71 19.47 6.62
CA ARG A 2 4.83 18.28 6.54
C ARG A 2 5.72 17.06 6.76
N GLU A 3 5.67 16.49 7.95
CA GLU A 3 6.40 15.26 8.24
C GLU A 3 5.79 14.13 7.41
N LEU A 4 6.46 13.78 6.31
CA LEU A 4 6.03 12.73 5.40
C LEU A 4 7.12 11.67 5.32
N VAL A 5 6.80 10.48 5.83
CA VAL A 5 7.61 9.29 5.57
C VAL A 5 7.26 8.77 4.18
N LYS A 6 8.25 8.71 3.29
CA LYS A 6 8.09 8.15 1.94
C LYS A 6 8.73 6.76 1.91
N VAL A 7 7.96 5.77 1.46
CA VAL A 7 8.44 4.42 1.19
C VAL A 7 8.34 4.20 -0.31
N HIS A 8 9.46 3.91 -0.97
CA HIS A 8 9.47 3.56 -2.38
C HIS A 8 9.33 2.04 -2.53
N VAL A 9 8.28 1.60 -3.22
CA VAL A 9 8.00 0.18 -3.48
C VAL A 9 8.26 -0.09 -4.96
N SER A 10 9.38 -0.73 -5.27
CA SER A 10 9.71 -1.20 -6.62
C SER A 10 9.33 -2.68 -6.79
N GLN A 11 9.43 -3.20 -8.01
CA GLN A 11 9.06 -4.58 -8.33
C GLN A 11 9.81 -5.63 -7.49
N ASP A 12 11.02 -5.32 -7.05
CA ASP A 12 11.86 -6.26 -6.28
C ASP A 12 11.62 -6.20 -4.77
N VAL A 13 10.80 -5.26 -4.28
CA VAL A 13 10.48 -5.15 -2.86
C VAL A 13 9.43 -6.20 -2.49
N PRO A 14 9.73 -7.16 -1.60
CA PRO A 14 8.73 -8.13 -1.16
C PRO A 14 7.64 -7.45 -0.34
N ILE A 15 6.39 -7.71 -0.69
CA ILE A 15 5.21 -7.23 0.05
C ILE A 15 4.50 -8.44 0.66
N ARG A 16 4.19 -8.38 1.97
CA ARG A 16 3.41 -9.41 2.66
C ARG A 16 2.28 -8.78 3.43
N LEU A 17 1.11 -9.39 3.38
CA LEU A 17 -0.05 -8.99 4.15
C LEU A 17 -0.36 -10.04 5.22
N GLN A 18 -0.54 -9.60 6.46
CA GLN A 18 -0.92 -10.45 7.57
C GLN A 18 -2.18 -9.90 8.23
N SER A 19 -3.20 -10.76 8.37
CA SER A 19 -4.38 -10.42 9.19
C SER A 19 -4.04 -10.56 10.67
N LEU A 20 -4.32 -9.50 11.44
CA LEU A 20 -4.18 -9.49 12.89
C LEU A 20 -5.59 -9.45 13.50
N GLY A 21 -6.31 -10.58 13.41
CA GLY A 21 -7.71 -10.66 13.81
C GLY A 21 -7.99 -10.25 15.27
N PHE A 22 -7.03 -10.49 16.18
CA PHE A 22 -7.13 -10.07 17.58
C PHE A 22 -7.07 -8.54 17.78
N ALA A 23 -6.51 -7.80 16.81
CA ALA A 23 -6.32 -6.35 16.86
C ALA A 23 -7.14 -5.60 15.80
N ASP A 24 -8.07 -6.32 15.17
CA ASP A 24 -8.98 -5.86 14.11
C ASP A 24 -8.33 -5.02 12.99
N ARG A 25 -7.15 -5.46 12.55
CA ARG A 25 -6.35 -4.76 11.54
C ARG A 25 -5.61 -5.72 10.63
N VAL A 26 -5.06 -5.19 9.53
CA VAL A 26 -4.09 -5.88 8.68
C VAL A 26 -2.74 -5.18 8.77
N GLU A 27 -1.67 -5.97 8.72
CA GLU A 27 -0.29 -5.48 8.62
C GLU A 27 0.23 -5.71 7.21
N VAL A 28 0.64 -4.64 6.53
CA VAL A 28 1.32 -4.68 5.23
C VAL A 28 2.80 -4.44 5.47
N ARG A 29 3.62 -5.46 5.25
CA ARG A 29 5.07 -5.42 5.43
C ARG A 29 5.77 -5.22 4.09
N PHE A 30 6.70 -4.28 4.03
CA PHE A 30 7.55 -3.99 2.88
C PHE A 30 9.01 -4.35 3.20
N GLY A 31 9.61 -5.29 2.46
CA GLY A 31 11.03 -5.67 2.63
C GLY A 31 11.30 -6.88 3.53
N LYS A 32 12.59 -7.25 3.66
CA LYS A 32 13.06 -8.42 4.45
C LYS A 32 13.84 -8.04 5.70
N ALA A 33 14.96 -7.33 5.56
CA ALA A 33 15.92 -7.09 6.65
C ALA A 33 15.54 -5.93 7.59
N PHE A 34 14.85 -4.90 7.06
CA PHE A 34 14.33 -3.76 7.83
C PHE A 34 12.92 -3.43 7.35
N PRO A 35 11.92 -4.26 7.70
CA PRO A 35 10.61 -4.12 7.12
C PRO A 35 9.89 -2.88 7.66
N VAL A 36 9.39 -2.04 6.76
CA VAL A 36 8.39 -1.04 7.12
C VAL A 36 7.05 -1.75 7.20
N ALA A 37 6.31 -1.53 8.27
CA ALA A 37 4.97 -2.08 8.46
C ALA A 37 3.94 -0.94 8.42
N LEU A 38 2.97 -1.04 7.53
CA LEU A 38 1.76 -0.21 7.54
C LEU A 38 0.63 -1.02 8.18
N LEU A 39 0.11 -0.53 9.30
CA LEU A 39 -1.08 -1.09 9.93
C LEU A 39 -2.32 -0.38 9.40
N VAL A 40 -3.32 -1.14 8.95
CA VAL A 40 -4.59 -0.61 8.46
C VAL A 40 -5.72 -1.26 9.25
N ASP A 41 -6.47 -0.45 9.99
CA ASP A 41 -7.63 -0.92 10.74
C ASP A 41 -8.73 -1.41 9.79
N ARG A 42 -9.55 -2.37 10.23
CA ARG A 42 -10.63 -2.94 9.40
C ARG A 42 -11.51 -1.86 8.79
N ALA A 43 -11.91 -0.87 9.58
CA ALA A 43 -12.81 0.21 9.14
C ALA A 43 -12.22 1.09 8.01
N ALA A 44 -10.89 1.10 7.85
CA ALA A 44 -10.21 1.87 6.81
C ALA A 44 -9.80 1.02 5.60
N LEU A 45 -9.96 -0.31 5.67
CA LEU A 45 -9.40 -1.23 4.68
C LEU A 45 -10.04 -1.06 3.30
N ASP A 46 -11.37 -0.95 3.23
CA ASP A 46 -12.07 -0.77 1.96
C ASP A 46 -11.65 0.53 1.27
N ARG A 47 -11.55 1.62 2.04
CA ARG A 47 -11.08 2.92 1.52
C ARG A 47 -9.63 2.84 1.07
N PHE A 48 -8.77 2.13 1.80
CA PHE A 48 -7.37 1.95 1.42
C PHE A 48 -7.22 1.18 0.10
N ILE A 49 -8.02 0.14 -0.12
CA ILE A 49 -8.06 -0.62 -1.37
C ILE A 49 -8.53 0.28 -2.53
N GLU A 50 -9.61 1.02 -2.32
CA GLU A 50 -10.19 1.91 -3.32
C GLU A 50 -9.17 2.94 -3.84
N VAL A 51 -8.45 3.63 -2.93
CA VAL A 51 -7.46 4.64 -3.36
C VAL A 51 -6.27 4.03 -4.13
N LEU A 52 -5.86 2.81 -3.81
CA LEU A 52 -4.82 2.10 -4.55
C LEU A 52 -5.31 1.72 -5.96
N GLN A 53 -6.57 1.28 -6.09
CA GLN A 53 -7.18 0.98 -7.37
C GLN A 53 -7.32 2.23 -8.23
N THR A 54 -7.82 3.34 -7.67
CA THR A 54 -7.91 4.63 -8.38
C THR A 54 -6.54 5.06 -8.93
N GLY A 55 -5.48 5.02 -8.12
CA GLY A 55 -4.14 5.38 -8.58
C GLY A 55 -3.60 4.45 -9.68
N ARG A 56 -3.98 3.17 -9.67
CA ARG A 56 -3.63 2.22 -10.74
C ARG A 56 -4.35 2.57 -12.04
N ASP A 57 -5.65 2.81 -11.97
CA ASP A 57 -6.48 3.12 -13.13
C ASP A 57 -6.02 4.41 -13.83
N GLU A 58 -5.65 5.43 -13.04
CA GLU A 58 -5.07 6.67 -13.55
C GLU A 58 -3.75 6.46 -14.31
N LEU A 59 -2.87 5.60 -13.79
CA LEU A 59 -1.60 5.26 -14.47
C LEU A 59 -1.84 4.49 -15.78
N ASP A 60 -2.83 3.61 -15.79
CA ASP A 60 -3.19 2.83 -16.98
C ASP A 60 -3.85 3.71 -18.05
N ALA A 61 -4.67 4.69 -17.65
CA ALA A 61 -5.25 5.70 -18.55
C ALA A 61 -4.16 6.57 -19.20
N GLN A 62 -3.22 7.10 -18.40
CA GLN A 62 -2.11 7.91 -18.91
C GLN A 62 -1.18 7.13 -19.86
N SER A 63 -1.03 5.82 -19.64
CA SER A 63 -0.22 4.98 -20.51
C SER A 63 -0.86 4.78 -21.89
N LYS A 64 -2.19 4.77 -21.96
CA LYS A 64 -2.95 4.67 -23.23
C LYS A 64 -2.93 5.98 -24.04
N GLU A 65 -2.85 7.13 -23.38
CA GLU A 65 -2.78 8.44 -24.04
C GLU A 65 -1.40 8.75 -24.63
N ARG A 66 -0.35 8.05 -24.18
CA ARG A 66 1.05 8.25 -24.61
C ARG A 66 1.53 7.29 -25.71
N GLY A 67 0.75 6.25 -26.02
CA GLY A 67 1.06 5.26 -27.05
C GLY A 67 0.27 5.50 -28.32
#